data_AF-A0A395GIE9-F1
#
_entry.id   AF-A0A395GIE9-F1
#
_cell.length_a   1.000
_cell.length_b   1.000
_cell.length_c   1.000
_cell.angle_alpha   90.00
_cell.angle_beta   90.00
_cell.angle_gamma   90.00
#
_symmetry.space_group_name_H-M   'P 1'
#
loop_
_entity.id
_entity.type
_entity.pdbx_description
1 polymer ?
#
loop_
_entity_poly.entity_id
_entity_poly.type
_entity_poly.pdbx_seq_one_letter_code
_entity_poly.pdbx_strand_id
1 'polypeptide(L)'
;MQRAAAEYATSSGNYHEDLLHNLFQVVQFTEPDHAQTLVEMIRNHASLEEVRAYLDQALAQARATAPDQDALDHLEGLRRGIEVESEPPRFRPQIMDIRYLCGSAPYRLPAKPWTSVTDDDDLVSHLVSLYLVWDYPFFAFFDSQIFVKHMAMGKVESDFCSPFLVNALLANACYYSQYSEAYTIPGDVRTKGADFLAEAERHLQSHQFEKGGDIRLASLQAHLLLYERYSLSGHDDWGYTMLHRAIEMAESLGIVNKPDLHLAPSQMSEDMIVSVRRTAWGLFQVDTVVHTNFLRPSRVRSVSVERINRNDTDLSDMWTPYPVSNLSRPSYMSLYFDEAFRSETDPDQRKQDLYDQLCQWEANLPDSFDPSERLAPHLLLLRMRYHTLVINLCFDRFGVHPLLSESDERTPPRSKGFSSQDIAISSARTIASLSQQLRSEYGMEHAHQFAMYAINLALFTLLDQDHFDILDRDFLTLTSAMSIIACRSQLGRSVFHLFKLAVRSRNQGDRVQQSEEVPPGIKELFQQDSQSRTPDRWDRYAENLTKLDGETSAIDTREAPDPLANYGLHDMLERYERLSVGKGDEWEDRRPGEESAF
;
A
#
# COMPACT_ATOMS: atom_id res chain seq x y z
N MET A 1 -3.01 -23.15 -22.93
CA MET A 1 -2.08 -23.87 -22.04
C MET A 1 -0.72 -24.16 -22.66
N GLN A 2 -0.58 -24.92 -23.76
CA GLN A 2 0.76 -25.33 -24.27
C GLN A 2 1.64 -24.20 -24.83
N ARG A 3 1.07 -23.16 -25.44
CA ARG A 3 1.83 -21.97 -25.88
C ARG A 3 2.34 -21.11 -24.70
N ALA A 4 1.51 -20.92 -23.68
CA ALA A 4 1.88 -20.21 -22.45
C ALA A 4 2.97 -20.95 -21.66
N ALA A 5 2.96 -22.29 -21.66
CA ALA A 5 4.02 -23.10 -21.04
C ALA A 5 5.37 -23.00 -21.80
N ALA A 6 5.33 -22.79 -23.12
CA ALA A 6 6.53 -22.62 -23.93
C ALA A 6 7.15 -21.22 -23.75
N GLU A 7 6.31 -20.17 -23.64
CA GLU A 7 6.76 -18.80 -23.32
C GLU A 7 7.30 -18.71 -21.88
N TYR A 8 6.69 -19.43 -20.94
CA TYR A 8 7.19 -19.60 -19.56
C TYR A 8 8.56 -20.28 -19.49
N ALA A 9 8.81 -21.30 -20.31
CA ALA A 9 10.11 -21.97 -20.38
C ALA A 9 11.23 -21.03 -20.89
N THR A 10 10.90 -20.08 -21.78
CA THR A 10 11.86 -19.08 -22.27
C THR A 10 12.11 -17.94 -21.28
N SER A 11 11.13 -17.54 -20.46
CA SER A 11 11.36 -16.51 -19.42
C SER A 11 12.07 -17.06 -18.18
N SER A 12 11.90 -18.36 -17.90
CA SER A 12 12.65 -19.11 -16.87
C SER A 12 14.16 -19.11 -17.14
N GLY A 13 14.58 -19.09 -18.42
CA GLY A 13 16.00 -19.11 -18.80
C GLY A 13 16.79 -17.91 -18.28
N ASN A 14 16.29 -16.69 -18.49
CA ASN A 14 16.96 -15.47 -18.02
C ASN A 14 16.93 -15.36 -16.49
N TYR A 15 15.88 -15.85 -15.85
CA TYR A 15 15.74 -15.86 -14.39
C TYR A 15 16.81 -16.72 -13.68
N HIS A 16 17.15 -17.88 -14.26
CA HIS A 16 18.21 -18.72 -13.70
C HIS A 16 19.61 -18.13 -13.90
N GLU A 17 19.83 -17.35 -14.97
CA GLU A 17 21.10 -16.65 -15.23
C GLU A 17 21.34 -15.52 -14.22
N ASP A 18 20.33 -14.69 -13.93
CA ASP A 18 20.45 -13.57 -12.98
C ASP A 18 20.59 -14.06 -11.54
N LEU A 19 19.90 -15.15 -11.18
CA LEU A 19 20.01 -15.77 -9.86
C LEU A 19 21.41 -16.38 -9.63
N LEU A 20 21.98 -17.04 -10.64
CA LEU A 20 23.35 -17.53 -10.60
C LEU A 20 24.34 -16.37 -10.46
N HIS A 21 24.12 -15.26 -11.18
CA HIS A 21 24.97 -14.08 -11.09
C HIS A 21 24.98 -13.46 -9.68
N ASN A 22 23.81 -13.33 -9.04
CA ASN A 22 23.70 -12.83 -7.67
C ASN A 22 24.35 -13.78 -6.65
N LEU A 23 24.19 -15.11 -6.79
CA LEU A 23 24.88 -16.10 -5.96
C LEU A 23 26.41 -16.06 -6.12
N PHE A 24 26.91 -15.89 -7.35
CA PHE A 24 28.34 -15.78 -7.61
C PHE A 24 28.94 -14.49 -7.06
N GLN A 25 28.21 -13.38 -7.07
CA GLN A 25 28.62 -12.15 -6.40
C GLN A 25 28.65 -12.34 -4.87
N VAL A 26 27.63 -12.96 -4.28
CA VAL A 26 27.61 -13.26 -2.83
C VAL A 26 28.84 -14.09 -2.43
N VAL A 27 29.21 -15.11 -3.20
CA VAL A 27 30.41 -15.94 -2.93
C VAL A 27 31.73 -15.15 -3.08
N GLN A 28 31.78 -14.13 -3.95
CA GLN A 28 32.99 -13.32 -4.18
C GLN A 28 33.28 -12.30 -3.07
N PHE A 29 32.27 -11.83 -2.34
CA PHE A 29 32.39 -10.71 -1.39
C PHE A 29 32.19 -11.12 0.08
N THR A 30 32.13 -12.41 0.39
CA THR A 30 31.87 -12.93 1.76
C THR A 30 33.17 -13.35 2.47
N GLU A 31 33.21 -13.28 3.81
CA GLU A 31 34.29 -13.89 4.61
C GLU A 31 34.48 -15.40 4.29
N PRO A 32 35.70 -15.94 4.39
CA PRO A 32 36.05 -17.27 3.87
C PRO A 32 35.14 -18.41 4.39
N ASP A 33 34.75 -18.36 5.67
CA ASP A 33 33.97 -19.41 6.32
C ASP A 33 32.50 -19.44 5.84
N HIS A 34 31.90 -18.27 5.63
CA HIS A 34 30.53 -18.15 5.11
C HIS A 34 30.48 -18.43 3.60
N ALA A 35 31.48 -17.99 2.83
CA ALA A 35 31.61 -18.33 1.41
C ALA A 35 31.73 -19.85 1.22
N GLN A 36 32.50 -20.53 2.07
CA GLN A 36 32.68 -21.99 2.01
C GLN A 36 31.38 -22.74 2.33
N THR A 37 30.61 -22.25 3.31
CA THR A 37 29.31 -22.84 3.67
C THR A 37 28.27 -22.65 2.57
N LEU A 38 28.19 -21.45 1.97
CA LEU A 38 27.31 -21.19 0.82
C LEU A 38 27.69 -22.05 -0.40
N VAL A 39 28.98 -22.23 -0.67
CA VAL A 39 29.45 -23.12 -1.74
C VAL A 39 29.11 -24.60 -1.45
N GLU A 40 29.16 -25.03 -0.19
CA GLU A 40 28.70 -26.37 0.20
C GLU A 40 27.19 -26.55 0.06
N MET A 41 26.39 -25.53 0.41
CA MET A 41 24.95 -25.53 0.18
C MET A 41 24.61 -25.62 -1.31
N ILE A 42 25.31 -24.87 -2.17
CA ILE A 42 25.16 -24.94 -3.63
C ILE A 42 25.53 -26.33 -4.15
N ARG A 43 26.64 -26.92 -3.67
CA ARG A 43 27.06 -28.29 -4.04
C ARG A 43 26.05 -29.36 -3.61
N ASN A 44 25.30 -29.10 -2.55
CA ASN A 44 24.28 -30.01 -2.01
C ASN A 44 22.88 -29.77 -2.60
N HIS A 45 22.76 -28.94 -3.66
CA HIS A 45 21.48 -28.58 -4.27
C HIS A 45 20.49 -27.93 -3.30
N ALA A 46 21.00 -27.16 -2.33
CA ALA A 46 20.15 -26.43 -1.40
C ALA A 46 19.22 -25.48 -2.15
N SER A 47 17.96 -25.45 -1.71
CA SER A 47 16.95 -24.51 -2.16
C SER A 47 17.30 -23.07 -1.74
N LEU A 48 16.81 -22.09 -2.48
CA LEU A 48 17.03 -20.66 -2.17
C LEU A 48 16.52 -20.28 -0.77
N GLU A 49 15.53 -21.00 -0.27
CA GLU A 49 14.97 -20.81 1.08
C GLU A 49 15.90 -21.32 2.17
N GLU A 50 16.63 -22.42 1.93
CA GLU A 50 17.65 -22.89 2.86
C GLU A 50 18.80 -21.89 2.90
N VAL A 51 19.18 -21.31 1.76
CA VAL A 51 20.16 -20.23 1.68
C VAL A 51 19.68 -18.97 2.42
N ARG A 52 18.40 -18.57 2.25
CA ARG A 52 17.79 -17.44 3.00
C ARG A 52 17.75 -17.70 4.50
N ALA A 53 17.28 -18.88 4.93
CA ALA A 53 17.23 -19.26 6.33
C ALA A 53 18.62 -19.29 6.99
N TYR A 54 19.64 -19.73 6.25
CA TYR A 54 21.02 -19.66 6.69
C TYR A 54 21.50 -18.21 6.86
N LEU A 55 21.20 -17.33 5.90
CA LEU A 55 21.54 -15.91 5.98
C LEU A 55 20.81 -15.22 7.15
N ASP A 56 19.54 -15.54 7.39
CA ASP A 56 18.76 -15.02 8.52
C ASP A 56 19.33 -15.48 9.87
N GLN A 57 19.76 -16.75 9.95
CA GLN A 57 20.39 -17.31 11.14
C GLN A 57 21.79 -16.70 11.37
N ALA A 58 22.56 -16.49 10.30
CA ALA A 58 23.87 -15.84 10.36
C ALA A 58 23.74 -14.36 10.77
N LEU A 59 22.75 -13.63 10.25
CA LEU A 59 22.42 -12.26 10.65
C LEU A 59 21.99 -12.17 12.12
N ALA A 60 21.15 -13.11 12.57
CA ALA A 60 20.71 -13.18 13.96
C ALA A 60 21.87 -13.49 14.92
N GLN A 61 22.82 -14.34 14.50
CA GLN A 61 24.02 -14.64 15.27
C GLN A 61 25.00 -13.45 15.27
N ALA A 62 25.24 -12.81 14.13
CA ALA A 62 26.11 -11.63 14.01
C ALA A 62 25.63 -10.48 14.92
N ARG A 63 24.31 -10.25 14.99
CA ARG A 63 23.69 -9.27 15.92
C ARG A 63 23.86 -9.63 17.39
N ALA A 64 24.07 -10.91 17.71
CA ALA A 64 24.25 -11.39 19.08
C ALA A 64 25.73 -11.43 19.53
N THR A 65 26.69 -11.53 18.58
CA THR A 65 28.10 -11.81 18.91
C THR A 65 29.12 -10.75 18.48
N ALA A 66 28.80 -9.75 17.65
CA ALA A 66 29.81 -8.81 17.13
C ALA A 66 29.50 -7.31 17.39
N PRO A 67 30.52 -6.47 17.65
CA PRO A 67 30.42 -5.01 17.72
C PRO A 67 30.73 -4.30 16.38
N ASP A 68 30.91 -5.04 15.28
CA ASP A 68 31.38 -4.50 14.00
C ASP A 68 30.21 -4.16 13.07
N GLN A 69 29.98 -2.86 12.88
CA GLN A 69 28.82 -2.31 12.21
C GLN A 69 28.90 -2.49 10.68
N ASP A 70 30.11 -2.48 10.11
CA ASP A 70 30.34 -2.62 8.68
C ASP A 70 29.98 -4.05 8.17
N ALA A 71 30.25 -5.08 8.98
CA ALA A 71 29.87 -6.46 8.66
C ALA A 71 28.35 -6.68 8.70
N LEU A 72 27.66 -5.99 9.62
CA LEU A 72 26.19 -6.00 9.70
C LEU A 72 25.57 -5.25 8.52
N ASP A 73 26.07 -4.06 8.18
CA ASP A 73 25.61 -3.29 7.03
C ASP A 73 25.85 -4.06 5.70
N HIS A 74 26.96 -4.80 5.60
CA HIS A 74 27.26 -5.64 4.43
C HIS A 74 26.32 -6.86 4.31
N LEU A 75 26.05 -7.58 5.41
CA LEU A 75 25.09 -8.69 5.41
C LEU A 75 23.64 -8.20 5.16
N GLU A 76 23.29 -7.02 5.67
CA GLU A 76 22.02 -6.37 5.33
C GLU A 76 21.97 -5.96 3.84
N GLY A 77 23.08 -5.50 3.26
CA GLY A 77 23.23 -5.27 1.83
C GLY A 77 23.00 -6.52 0.98
N LEU A 78 23.54 -7.68 1.41
CA LEU A 78 23.34 -8.98 0.77
C LEU A 78 21.88 -9.45 0.85
N ARG A 79 21.22 -9.26 2.01
CA ARG A 79 19.78 -9.50 2.16
C ARG A 79 18.96 -8.61 1.20
N ARG A 80 19.29 -7.32 1.12
CA ARG A 80 18.62 -6.36 0.22
C ARG A 80 18.74 -6.75 -1.26
N GLY A 81 19.87 -7.36 -1.67
CA GLY A 81 20.10 -7.84 -3.03
C GLY A 81 19.30 -9.11 -3.39
N ILE A 82 18.99 -9.95 -2.41
CA ILE A 82 18.20 -11.20 -2.58
C ILE A 82 16.67 -10.93 -2.55
N GLU A 83 16.25 -9.75 -2.10
CA GLU A 83 14.86 -9.29 -2.04
C GLU A 83 14.34 -8.68 -3.37
N VAL A 84 15.05 -8.86 -4.49
CA VAL A 84 14.50 -8.54 -5.81
C VAL A 84 13.45 -9.59 -6.18
N GLU A 85 12.20 -9.33 -5.76
CA GLU A 85 11.03 -10.15 -6.10
C GLU A 85 10.92 -10.32 -7.62
N SER A 86 11.22 -11.52 -8.09
CA SER A 86 10.87 -12.05 -9.42
C SER A 86 10.76 -13.57 -9.39
N GLU A 87 10.39 -14.16 -8.25
CA GLU A 87 9.97 -15.57 -8.26
C GLU A 87 8.60 -15.68 -8.96
N PRO A 88 8.36 -16.69 -9.81
CA PRO A 88 7.01 -17.00 -10.26
C PRO A 88 6.14 -17.35 -9.05
N PRO A 89 4.87 -16.88 -8.97
CA PRO A 89 4.01 -17.15 -7.84
C PRO A 89 3.83 -18.67 -7.69
N ARG A 90 4.11 -19.16 -6.48
CA ARG A 90 4.13 -20.59 -6.19
C ARG A 90 2.72 -21.11 -5.97
N PHE A 91 2.50 -22.40 -6.23
CA PHE A 91 1.27 -23.06 -5.76
C PHE A 91 1.31 -23.17 -4.24
N ARG A 92 0.14 -23.03 -3.59
CA ARG A 92 0.04 -23.32 -2.17
C ARG A 92 0.39 -24.79 -1.91
N PRO A 93 1.24 -25.12 -0.91
CA PRO A 93 1.52 -26.50 -0.56
C PRO A 93 0.23 -27.22 -0.14
N GLN A 94 -0.21 -28.21 -0.93
CA GLN A 94 -1.41 -29.02 -0.65
C GLN A 94 -1.11 -30.24 0.26
N ILE A 95 0.15 -30.41 0.70
CA ILE A 95 0.60 -31.48 1.60
C ILE A 95 1.08 -30.84 2.90
N MET A 96 0.79 -31.47 4.05
CA MET A 96 1.23 -31.05 5.38
C MET A 96 2.76 -30.85 5.46
N ASP A 97 3.20 -29.64 5.15
CA ASP A 97 4.52 -29.12 5.50
C ASP A 97 4.47 -28.61 6.95
N ILE A 98 5.58 -28.67 7.67
CA ILE A 98 5.74 -28.04 8.99
C ILE A 98 5.36 -26.55 8.93
N ARG A 99 5.59 -25.87 7.79
CA ARG A 99 5.13 -24.50 7.54
C ARG A 99 3.60 -24.37 7.45
N TYR A 100 2.91 -25.39 6.93
CA TYR A 100 1.44 -25.48 6.92
C TYR A 100 0.87 -25.69 8.34
N LEU A 101 1.61 -26.39 9.21
CA LEU A 101 1.24 -26.60 10.63
C LEU A 101 1.49 -25.35 11.50
N CYS A 102 2.49 -24.52 11.16
CA CYS A 102 2.73 -23.22 11.82
C CYS A 102 1.96 -22.04 11.19
N GLY A 103 1.36 -22.22 10.00
CA GLY A 103 0.72 -21.18 9.18
C GLY A 103 -0.78 -21.40 8.95
N SER A 104 -1.48 -22.02 9.91
CA SER A 104 -2.94 -22.15 9.84
C SER A 104 -3.59 -20.76 9.79
N ALA A 105 -4.44 -20.52 8.79
CA ALA A 105 -5.19 -19.27 8.66
C ALA A 105 -5.92 -18.96 9.98
N PRO A 106 -5.68 -17.78 10.60
CA PRO A 106 -6.34 -17.36 11.85
C PRO A 106 -7.86 -17.46 11.80
N TYR A 107 -8.45 -17.21 10.62
CA TYR A 107 -9.88 -17.29 10.39
C TYR A 107 -10.19 -18.47 9.47
N ARG A 108 -11.03 -19.40 9.96
CA ARG A 108 -11.50 -20.57 9.21
C ARG A 108 -12.92 -20.33 8.73
N LEU A 109 -13.05 -20.10 7.43
CA LEU A 109 -14.28 -19.63 6.80
C LEU A 109 -14.56 -20.43 5.52
N PRO A 110 -15.84 -20.76 5.26
CA PRO A 110 -16.19 -21.57 4.10
C PRO A 110 -16.20 -20.73 2.82
N ALA A 111 -15.94 -21.36 1.67
CA ALA A 111 -16.08 -20.76 0.35
C ALA A 111 -17.56 -20.67 -0.07
N LYS A 112 -18.32 -21.75 0.13
CA LYS A 112 -19.77 -21.77 -0.09
C LYS A 112 -20.53 -21.33 1.16
N PRO A 113 -21.61 -20.55 1.05
CA PRO A 113 -22.29 -20.12 -0.18
C PRO A 113 -21.81 -18.77 -0.75
N TRP A 114 -20.63 -18.28 -0.36
CA TRP A 114 -20.22 -16.89 -0.54
C TRP A 114 -19.64 -16.57 -1.91
N THR A 115 -18.93 -17.50 -2.53
CA THR A 115 -18.30 -17.31 -3.83
C THR A 115 -18.54 -18.51 -4.74
N SER A 116 -18.65 -18.25 -6.04
CA SER A 116 -18.67 -19.29 -7.08
C SER A 116 -17.30 -19.49 -7.75
N VAL A 117 -16.31 -18.64 -7.42
CA VAL A 117 -14.96 -18.67 -8.00
C VAL A 117 -14.18 -19.91 -7.59
N THR A 118 -14.39 -20.38 -6.35
CA THR A 118 -13.68 -21.55 -5.80
C THR A 118 -14.56 -22.32 -4.80
N ASP A 119 -14.29 -23.62 -4.71
CA ASP A 119 -14.87 -24.52 -3.70
C ASP A 119 -13.88 -24.81 -2.54
N ASP A 120 -12.71 -24.15 -2.55
CA ASP A 120 -11.61 -24.36 -1.60
C ASP A 120 -11.75 -23.45 -0.36
N ASP A 121 -12.28 -24.01 0.72
CA ASP A 121 -12.41 -23.33 2.02
C ASP A 121 -11.07 -22.85 2.59
N ASP A 122 -9.96 -23.55 2.31
CA ASP A 122 -8.63 -23.15 2.79
C ASP A 122 -8.12 -21.92 2.04
N LEU A 123 -8.39 -21.82 0.74
CA LEU A 123 -8.06 -20.61 -0.04
C LEU A 123 -8.84 -19.40 0.47
N VAL A 124 -10.15 -19.55 0.71
CA VAL A 124 -10.98 -18.46 1.24
C VAL A 124 -10.54 -18.07 2.66
N SER A 125 -10.28 -19.05 3.52
CA SER A 125 -9.74 -18.82 4.86
C SER A 125 -8.40 -18.06 4.82
N HIS A 126 -7.50 -18.44 3.92
CA HIS A 126 -6.21 -17.78 3.72
C HIS A 126 -6.37 -16.33 3.27
N LEU A 127 -7.19 -16.07 2.24
CA LEU A 127 -7.42 -14.73 1.71
C LEU A 127 -8.09 -13.81 2.74
N VAL A 128 -9.16 -14.26 3.41
CA VAL A 128 -9.81 -13.45 4.46
C VAL A 128 -8.82 -13.13 5.58
N SER A 129 -7.97 -14.09 5.95
CA SER A 129 -6.94 -13.86 6.97
C SER A 129 -5.88 -12.85 6.53
N LEU A 130 -5.44 -12.89 5.27
CA LEU A 130 -4.52 -11.88 4.74
C LEU A 130 -5.13 -10.47 4.80
N TYR A 131 -6.38 -10.31 4.37
CA TYR A 131 -7.06 -9.02 4.42
C TYR A 131 -7.20 -8.50 5.85
N LEU A 132 -7.69 -9.34 6.78
CA LEU A 132 -7.92 -8.93 8.17
C LEU A 132 -6.62 -8.59 8.93
N VAL A 133 -5.49 -9.14 8.49
CA VAL A 133 -4.18 -8.91 9.14
C VAL A 133 -3.46 -7.68 8.56
N TRP A 134 -3.45 -7.50 7.24
CA TRP A 134 -2.61 -6.48 6.59
C TRP A 134 -3.35 -5.24 6.14
N ASP A 135 -4.62 -5.39 5.77
CA ASP A 135 -5.39 -4.32 5.14
C ASP A 135 -6.37 -3.67 6.11
N TYR A 136 -7.22 -4.51 6.71
CA TYR A 136 -8.27 -4.12 7.63
C TYR A 136 -7.84 -3.13 8.73
N PRO A 137 -6.67 -3.28 9.40
CA PRO A 137 -6.30 -2.38 10.50
C PRO A 137 -6.16 -0.91 10.11
N PHE A 138 -5.92 -0.60 8.83
CA PHE A 138 -5.72 0.77 8.39
C PHE A 138 -7.03 1.56 8.31
N PHE A 139 -8.11 0.99 7.77
CA PHE A 139 -9.40 1.71 7.63
C PHE A 139 -10.52 1.20 8.55
N ALA A 140 -10.56 -0.11 8.82
CA ALA A 140 -11.60 -0.84 9.57
C ALA A 140 -13.02 -0.23 9.52
N PHE A 141 -13.56 -0.02 8.33
CA PHE A 141 -14.94 0.45 8.11
C PHE A 141 -16.02 -0.62 8.35
N PHE A 142 -15.65 -1.77 8.89
CA PHE A 142 -16.60 -2.79 9.35
C PHE A 142 -16.10 -3.48 10.61
N ASP A 143 -16.98 -4.14 11.33
CA ASP A 143 -16.59 -4.91 12.52
C ASP A 143 -16.14 -6.32 12.12
N SER A 144 -14.85 -6.63 12.30
CA SER A 144 -14.26 -7.89 11.84
C SER A 144 -14.85 -9.10 12.57
N GLN A 145 -15.16 -8.99 13.86
CA GLN A 145 -15.71 -10.09 14.65
C GLN A 145 -17.13 -10.42 14.21
N ILE A 146 -17.97 -9.41 14.01
CA ILE A 146 -19.34 -9.57 13.53
C ILE A 146 -19.33 -10.11 12.09
N PHE A 147 -18.49 -9.58 11.22
CA PHE A 147 -18.34 -10.07 9.85
C PHE A 147 -17.96 -11.56 9.81
N VAL A 148 -16.90 -11.95 10.52
CA VAL A 148 -16.41 -13.35 10.58
C VAL A 148 -17.50 -14.28 11.13
N LYS A 149 -18.18 -13.87 12.21
CA LYS A 149 -19.28 -14.61 12.82
C LYS A 149 -20.40 -14.87 11.80
N HIS A 150 -20.82 -13.85 11.04
CA HIS A 150 -21.89 -13.99 10.06
C HIS A 150 -21.47 -14.77 8.81
N MET A 151 -20.21 -14.62 8.38
CA MET A 151 -19.64 -15.41 7.30
C MET A 151 -19.58 -16.90 7.65
N ALA A 152 -19.12 -17.23 8.86
CA ALA A 152 -19.08 -18.61 9.35
C ALA A 152 -20.47 -19.26 9.45
N MET A 153 -21.51 -18.48 9.74
CA MET A 153 -22.90 -18.97 9.80
C MET A 153 -23.51 -19.25 8.42
N GLY A 154 -22.91 -18.79 7.32
CA GLY A 154 -23.47 -18.97 5.97
C GLY A 154 -24.75 -18.18 5.70
N LYS A 155 -25.01 -17.07 6.42
CA LYS A 155 -26.24 -16.27 6.31
C LYS A 155 -26.11 -15.17 5.25
N VAL A 156 -26.37 -15.51 3.99
CA VAL A 156 -26.19 -14.59 2.83
C VAL A 156 -27.09 -13.34 2.85
N GLU A 157 -28.21 -13.37 3.57
CA GLU A 157 -29.15 -12.25 3.68
C GLU A 157 -28.87 -11.33 4.89
N SER A 158 -27.71 -11.44 5.52
CA SER A 158 -27.38 -10.62 6.66
C SER A 158 -26.95 -9.21 6.26
N ASP A 159 -27.28 -8.20 7.08
CA ASP A 159 -26.77 -6.84 6.89
C ASP A 159 -25.26 -6.67 7.18
N PHE A 160 -24.65 -7.67 7.82
CA PHE A 160 -23.25 -7.68 8.24
C PHE A 160 -22.32 -8.45 7.31
N CYS A 161 -22.87 -9.29 6.43
CA CYS A 161 -22.10 -10.14 5.53
C CYS A 161 -22.99 -10.54 4.35
N SER A 162 -22.52 -10.27 3.14
CA SER A 162 -23.18 -10.64 1.89
C SER A 162 -22.15 -11.23 0.91
N PRO A 163 -22.55 -12.08 -0.04
CA PRO A 163 -21.68 -12.51 -1.14
C PRO A 163 -21.00 -11.34 -1.87
N PHE A 164 -21.68 -10.19 -2.03
CA PHE A 164 -21.06 -9.00 -2.61
C PHE A 164 -19.87 -8.50 -1.78
N LEU A 165 -20.08 -8.31 -0.47
CA LEU A 165 -19.02 -7.88 0.44
C LEU A 165 -17.87 -8.89 0.50
N VAL A 166 -18.18 -10.18 0.55
CA VAL A 166 -17.16 -11.24 0.59
C VAL A 166 -16.30 -11.25 -0.68
N ASN A 167 -16.90 -11.20 -1.88
CA ASN A 167 -16.11 -11.23 -3.12
C ASN A 167 -15.29 -9.94 -3.31
N ALA A 168 -15.81 -8.77 -2.92
CA ALA A 168 -15.03 -7.54 -2.90
C ALA A 168 -13.83 -7.63 -1.93
N LEU A 169 -14.02 -8.24 -0.75
CA LEU A 169 -12.94 -8.46 0.22
C LEU A 169 -11.90 -9.45 -0.33
N LEU A 170 -12.33 -10.55 -0.94
CA LEU A 170 -11.42 -11.54 -1.55
C LEU A 170 -10.61 -10.95 -2.71
N ALA A 171 -11.20 -10.05 -3.50
CA ALA A 171 -10.50 -9.34 -4.57
C ALA A 171 -9.37 -8.45 -4.02
N ASN A 172 -9.60 -7.75 -2.90
CA ASN A 172 -8.57 -6.96 -2.21
C ASN A 172 -7.52 -7.85 -1.53
N ALA A 173 -7.95 -8.92 -0.85
CA ALA A 173 -7.07 -9.89 -0.21
C ALA A 173 -6.03 -10.49 -1.15
N CYS A 174 -6.40 -10.69 -2.43
CA CYS A 174 -5.48 -11.19 -3.44
C CYS A 174 -4.25 -10.31 -3.60
N TYR A 175 -4.30 -9.01 -3.32
CA TYR A 175 -3.11 -8.13 -3.34
C TYR A 175 -2.00 -8.66 -2.42
N TYR A 176 -2.34 -9.22 -1.25
CA TYR A 176 -1.41 -9.70 -0.24
C TYR A 176 -0.98 -11.16 -0.45
N SER A 177 -1.66 -11.92 -1.31
CA SER A 177 -1.31 -13.31 -1.57
C SER A 177 -0.10 -13.44 -2.51
N GLN A 178 0.79 -14.39 -2.22
CA GLN A 178 1.91 -14.77 -3.09
C GLN A 178 1.62 -16.01 -3.92
N TYR A 179 0.44 -16.61 -3.74
CA TYR A 179 0.09 -17.87 -4.37
C TYR A 179 -0.51 -17.69 -5.76
N SER A 180 -0.22 -18.65 -6.63
CA SER A 180 -0.72 -18.68 -8.01
C SER A 180 -2.25 -18.65 -8.10
N GLU A 181 -2.94 -19.20 -7.10
CA GLU A 181 -4.40 -19.26 -7.03
C GLU A 181 -5.07 -17.90 -6.83
N ALA A 182 -4.30 -16.86 -6.48
CA ALA A 182 -4.79 -15.49 -6.47
C ALA A 182 -4.81 -14.84 -7.87
N TYR A 183 -4.35 -15.53 -8.92
CA TYR A 183 -4.23 -15.02 -10.27
C TYR A 183 -5.06 -15.86 -11.25
N THR A 184 -5.75 -15.21 -12.19
CA THR A 184 -6.32 -15.92 -13.36
C THR A 184 -5.20 -16.42 -14.28
N ILE A 185 -4.12 -15.64 -14.44
CA ILE A 185 -2.91 -16.00 -15.17
C ILE A 185 -1.72 -15.87 -14.21
N PRO A 186 -1.14 -16.99 -13.73
CA PRO A 186 -0.03 -16.95 -12.78
C PRO A 186 1.13 -16.05 -13.27
N GLY A 187 1.50 -15.09 -12.43
CA GLY A 187 2.59 -14.14 -12.69
C GLY A 187 2.15 -12.86 -13.40
N ASP A 188 0.95 -12.79 -13.98
CA ASP A 188 0.41 -11.55 -14.53
C ASP A 188 -0.39 -10.78 -13.47
N VAL A 189 0.24 -9.76 -12.90
CA VAL A 189 -0.33 -8.89 -11.85
C VAL A 189 -1.67 -8.26 -12.24
N ARG A 190 -1.94 -8.09 -13.54
CA ARG A 190 -3.25 -7.60 -14.05
C ARG A 190 -4.40 -8.52 -13.68
N THR A 191 -4.12 -9.81 -13.60
CA THR A 191 -5.12 -10.85 -13.36
C THR A 191 -5.23 -11.22 -11.90
N LYS A 192 -4.42 -10.60 -11.02
CA LYS A 192 -4.40 -10.89 -9.59
C LYS A 192 -5.70 -10.43 -8.94
N GLY A 193 -6.54 -11.34 -8.47
CA GLY A 193 -7.86 -11.08 -7.90
C GLY A 193 -8.97 -10.77 -8.91
N ALA A 194 -8.71 -10.92 -10.22
CA ALA A 194 -9.66 -10.54 -11.26
C ALA A 194 -10.95 -11.40 -11.23
N ASP A 195 -10.85 -12.70 -10.96
CA ASP A 195 -12.02 -13.59 -10.90
C ASP A 195 -12.97 -13.22 -9.75
N PHE A 196 -12.42 -12.86 -8.57
CA PHE A 196 -13.22 -12.39 -7.43
C PHE A 196 -13.81 -10.99 -7.66
N LEU A 197 -13.06 -10.10 -8.34
CA LEU A 197 -13.59 -8.79 -8.73
C LEU A 197 -14.77 -8.94 -9.69
N ALA A 198 -14.65 -9.79 -10.72
CA ALA A 198 -15.74 -10.05 -11.67
C ALA A 198 -16.99 -10.63 -10.98
N GLU A 199 -16.81 -11.48 -9.96
CA GLU A 199 -17.94 -11.98 -9.16
C GLU A 199 -18.59 -10.89 -8.30
N ALA A 200 -17.79 -9.96 -7.75
CA ALA A 200 -18.31 -8.80 -7.02
C ALA A 200 -19.08 -7.84 -7.94
N GLU A 201 -18.56 -7.56 -9.14
CA GLU A 201 -19.21 -6.75 -10.18
C GLU A 201 -20.53 -7.39 -10.64
N ARG A 202 -20.56 -8.71 -10.82
CA ARG A 202 -21.80 -9.44 -11.12
C ARG A 202 -22.85 -9.21 -10.04
N HIS A 203 -22.45 -9.17 -8.77
CA HIS A 203 -23.36 -8.90 -7.67
C HIS A 203 -23.84 -7.44 -7.65
N LEU A 204 -22.94 -6.49 -7.93
CA LEU A 204 -23.28 -5.07 -8.08
C LEU A 204 -24.37 -4.87 -9.16
N GLN A 205 -24.18 -5.43 -10.36
CA GLN A 205 -25.13 -5.33 -11.48
C GLN A 205 -26.47 -6.01 -11.20
N SER A 206 -26.45 -7.11 -10.45
CA SER A 206 -27.65 -7.90 -10.21
C SER A 206 -28.66 -7.20 -9.28
N HIS A 207 -28.25 -6.11 -8.62
CA HIS A 207 -28.96 -5.42 -7.54
C HIS A 207 -29.49 -6.37 -6.46
N GLN A 208 -28.96 -7.61 -6.36
CA GLN A 208 -29.52 -8.68 -5.53
C GLN A 208 -29.51 -8.29 -4.05
N PHE A 209 -28.51 -7.51 -3.62
CA PHE A 209 -28.36 -7.01 -2.26
C PHE A 209 -28.88 -5.58 -2.07
N GLU A 210 -29.44 -4.99 -3.12
CA GLU A 210 -30.26 -3.78 -3.09
C GLU A 210 -31.75 -4.12 -3.23
N LYS A 211 -32.14 -5.41 -3.23
CA LYS A 211 -33.54 -5.83 -3.25
C LYS A 211 -34.22 -5.48 -1.92
N GLY A 212 -34.85 -4.31 -1.93
CA GLY A 212 -35.59 -3.66 -0.85
C GLY A 212 -35.61 -2.15 -1.11
N GLY A 213 -36.50 -1.40 -0.47
CA GLY A 213 -36.48 0.07 -0.53
C GLY A 213 -35.30 0.69 0.23
N ASP A 214 -34.47 -0.13 0.89
CA ASP A 214 -33.49 0.29 1.89
C ASP A 214 -32.07 -0.11 1.49
N ILE A 215 -31.13 0.82 1.69
CA ILE A 215 -29.70 0.66 1.47
C ILE A 215 -29.13 -0.27 2.56
N ARG A 216 -28.47 -1.37 2.17
CA ARG A 216 -27.85 -2.31 3.13
C ARG A 216 -26.45 -1.86 3.54
N LEU A 217 -26.10 -2.05 4.82
CA LEU A 217 -24.79 -1.70 5.37
C LEU A 217 -23.64 -2.47 4.69
N ALA A 218 -23.80 -3.79 4.50
CA ALA A 218 -22.84 -4.61 3.77
C ALA A 218 -22.60 -4.13 2.32
N SER A 219 -23.62 -3.56 1.67
CA SER A 219 -23.47 -3.00 0.33
C SER A 219 -22.59 -1.75 0.34
N LEU A 220 -22.77 -0.84 1.32
CA LEU A 220 -21.91 0.33 1.50
C LEU A 220 -20.44 -0.10 1.72
N GLN A 221 -20.22 -1.05 2.63
CA GLN A 221 -18.88 -1.58 2.93
C GLN A 221 -18.23 -2.24 1.71
N ALA A 222 -19.02 -2.90 0.86
CA ALA A 222 -18.53 -3.49 -0.39
C ALA A 222 -18.10 -2.41 -1.40
N HIS A 223 -18.81 -1.27 -1.49
CA HIS A 223 -18.39 -0.15 -2.34
C HIS A 223 -17.06 0.47 -1.86
N LEU A 224 -16.79 0.51 -0.55
CA LEU A 224 -15.49 0.94 -0.03
C LEU A 224 -14.35 0.00 -0.45
N LEU A 225 -14.58 -1.31 -0.39
CA LEU A 225 -13.62 -2.30 -0.90
C LEU A 225 -13.42 -2.21 -2.41
N LEU A 226 -14.49 -1.94 -3.18
CA LEU A 226 -14.36 -1.74 -4.61
C LEU A 226 -13.57 -0.46 -4.93
N TYR A 227 -13.78 0.62 -4.17
CA TYR A 227 -12.94 1.82 -4.25
C TYR A 227 -11.45 1.47 -4.10
N GLU A 228 -11.08 0.76 -3.02
CA GLU A 228 -9.68 0.34 -2.79
C GLU A 228 -9.18 -0.50 -3.96
N ARG A 229 -10.00 -1.44 -4.44
CA ARG A 229 -9.62 -2.34 -5.52
C ARG A 229 -9.37 -1.62 -6.84
N TYR A 230 -10.27 -0.73 -7.26
CA TYR A 230 -10.10 0.06 -8.48
C TYR A 230 -8.96 1.05 -8.33
N SER A 231 -8.71 1.55 -7.11
CA SER A 231 -7.59 2.45 -6.86
C SER A 231 -6.21 1.86 -7.16
N LEU A 232 -6.10 0.53 -7.32
CA LEU A 232 -4.90 -0.22 -7.68
C LEU A 232 -4.87 -0.71 -9.14
N SER A 233 -5.98 -0.62 -9.87
CA SER A 233 -6.14 -1.18 -11.23
C SER A 233 -5.35 -0.38 -12.26
N GLY A 234 -5.09 0.91 -11.99
CA GLY A 234 -4.38 1.82 -12.89
C GLY A 234 -5.16 2.18 -14.16
N HIS A 235 -6.45 1.81 -14.24
CA HIS A 235 -7.25 1.97 -15.46
C HIS A 235 -8.75 2.02 -15.18
N ASP A 236 -9.27 3.16 -14.76
CA ASP A 236 -10.67 3.59 -14.87
C ASP A 236 -10.92 4.84 -13.99
N ASP A 237 -12.08 5.49 -14.15
CA ASP A 237 -12.57 6.48 -13.18
C ASP A 237 -13.42 5.81 -12.08
N TRP A 238 -13.27 4.50 -11.84
CA TRP A 238 -14.16 3.76 -10.94
C TRP A 238 -13.80 3.97 -9.47
N GLY A 239 -12.57 4.36 -9.15
CA GLY A 239 -12.15 4.69 -7.78
C GLY A 239 -13.05 5.73 -7.12
N TYR A 240 -13.04 6.98 -7.60
CA TYR A 240 -13.91 8.03 -7.06
C TYR A 240 -15.39 7.71 -7.21
N THR A 241 -15.78 7.03 -8.30
CA THR A 241 -17.18 6.59 -8.50
C THR A 241 -17.66 5.71 -7.35
N MET A 242 -16.90 4.68 -6.97
CA MET A 242 -17.26 3.79 -5.87
C MET A 242 -17.23 4.50 -4.51
N LEU A 243 -16.24 5.37 -4.28
CA LEU A 243 -16.16 6.15 -3.03
C LEU A 243 -17.33 7.13 -2.89
N HIS A 244 -17.66 7.89 -3.94
CA HIS A 244 -18.80 8.80 -3.95
C HIS A 244 -20.12 8.04 -3.75
N ARG A 245 -20.26 6.86 -4.37
CA ARG A 245 -21.43 6.01 -4.15
C ARG A 245 -21.55 5.55 -2.69
N ALA A 246 -20.45 5.14 -2.06
CA ALA A 246 -20.44 4.78 -0.65
C ALA A 246 -20.84 5.97 0.26
N ILE A 247 -20.39 7.19 -0.07
CA ILE A 247 -20.78 8.41 0.64
C ILE A 247 -22.27 8.69 0.48
N GLU A 248 -22.82 8.62 -0.74
CA GLU A 248 -24.25 8.80 -1.00
C GLU A 248 -25.11 7.77 -0.24
N MET A 249 -24.64 6.52 -0.15
CA MET A 249 -25.28 5.47 0.63
C MET A 249 -25.27 5.81 2.12
N ALA A 250 -24.15 6.29 2.65
CA ALA A 250 -24.01 6.70 4.04
C ALA A 250 -24.89 7.92 4.38
N GLU A 251 -24.97 8.90 3.50
CA GLU A 251 -25.85 10.07 3.65
C GLU A 251 -27.33 9.66 3.65
N SER A 252 -27.69 8.68 2.83
CA SER A 252 -29.04 8.14 2.76
C SER A 252 -29.42 7.33 4.00
N LEU A 253 -28.44 6.63 4.60
CA LEU A 253 -28.57 6.00 5.93
C LEU A 253 -28.58 7.01 7.09
N GLY A 254 -28.24 8.27 6.82
CA GLY A 254 -28.20 9.34 7.82
C GLY A 254 -27.03 9.24 8.81
N ILE A 255 -25.96 8.51 8.46
CA ILE A 255 -24.82 8.26 9.36
C ILE A 255 -23.68 9.26 9.16
N VAL A 256 -23.72 10.07 8.09
CA VAL A 256 -22.79 11.16 7.79
C VAL A 256 -23.51 12.36 7.17
N ASN A 257 -22.92 13.56 7.27
CA ASN A 257 -23.41 14.82 6.70
C ASN A 257 -24.88 15.16 7.04
N LYS A 258 -25.40 14.60 8.14
CA LYS A 258 -26.74 14.85 8.69
C LYS A 258 -26.65 15.24 10.18
N PRO A 259 -27.74 15.76 10.78
CA PRO A 259 -27.80 15.95 12.23
C PRO A 259 -27.55 14.65 12.99
N ASP A 260 -27.15 14.76 14.26
CA ASP A 260 -26.83 13.62 15.11
C ASP A 260 -27.94 12.56 15.13
N LEU A 261 -27.54 11.34 14.77
CA LEU A 261 -28.33 10.13 14.75
C LEU A 261 -28.09 9.35 16.05
N HIS A 262 -29.10 9.35 16.91
CA HIS A 262 -29.06 8.55 18.15
C HIS A 262 -29.41 7.09 17.87
N LEU A 263 -28.41 6.22 17.93
CA LEU A 263 -28.57 4.77 17.79
C LEU A 263 -29.10 4.16 19.09
N ALA A 264 -30.43 4.00 19.19
CA ALA A 264 -31.06 3.49 20.39
C ALA A 264 -31.03 1.95 20.47
N PRO A 265 -30.56 1.34 21.57
CA PRO A 265 -30.60 -0.13 21.78
C PRO A 265 -32.02 -0.73 21.75
N SER A 266 -33.06 0.11 21.89
CA SER A 266 -34.45 -0.30 21.78
C SER A 266 -34.92 -0.48 20.32
N GLN A 267 -34.19 0.05 19.35
CA GLN A 267 -34.57 0.06 17.92
C GLN A 267 -33.74 -0.91 17.07
N MET A 268 -32.55 -1.27 17.52
CA MET A 268 -31.61 -2.11 16.77
C MET A 268 -30.72 -2.92 17.71
N SER A 269 -30.17 -4.05 17.22
CA SER A 269 -29.28 -4.90 18.01
C SER A 269 -27.94 -4.22 18.30
N GLU A 270 -27.25 -4.65 19.35
CA GLU A 270 -25.90 -4.18 19.68
C GLU A 270 -24.92 -4.37 18.52
N ASP A 271 -24.92 -5.54 17.87
CA ASP A 271 -24.13 -5.82 16.67
C ASP A 271 -24.39 -4.77 15.56
N MET A 272 -25.62 -4.28 15.42
CA MET A 272 -25.99 -3.25 14.42
C MET A 272 -25.47 -1.88 14.83
N ILE A 273 -25.61 -1.48 16.10
CA ILE A 273 -25.09 -0.21 16.61
C ILE A 273 -23.58 -0.13 16.39
N VAL A 274 -22.85 -1.18 16.78
CA VAL A 274 -21.39 -1.27 16.61
C VAL A 274 -21.02 -1.20 15.13
N SER A 275 -21.71 -1.95 14.27
CA SER A 275 -21.42 -1.98 12.83
C SER A 275 -21.71 -0.64 12.14
N VAL A 276 -22.81 0.01 12.46
CA VAL A 276 -23.16 1.35 11.93
C VAL A 276 -22.12 2.38 12.36
N ARG A 277 -21.75 2.39 13.65
CA ARG A 277 -20.72 3.29 14.18
C ARG A 277 -19.37 3.07 13.48
N ARG A 278 -18.95 1.81 13.38
CA ARG A 278 -17.70 1.43 12.71
C ARG A 278 -17.68 1.85 11.24
N THR A 279 -18.79 1.66 10.54
CA THR A 279 -18.92 2.03 9.12
C THR A 279 -18.86 3.53 8.90
N ALA A 280 -19.55 4.32 9.74
CA ALA A 280 -19.56 5.77 9.60
C ALA A 280 -18.17 6.39 9.82
N TRP A 281 -17.47 5.98 10.89
CA TRP A 281 -16.14 6.49 11.20
C TRP A 281 -15.05 5.95 10.28
N GLY A 282 -15.14 4.69 9.85
CA GLY A 282 -14.21 4.15 8.86
C GLY A 282 -14.39 4.81 7.49
N LEU A 283 -15.63 5.08 7.05
CA LEU A 283 -15.89 5.86 5.83
C LEU A 283 -15.28 7.26 5.93
N PHE A 284 -15.45 7.94 7.06
CA PHE A 284 -14.83 9.24 7.29
C PHE A 284 -13.30 9.19 7.17
N GLN A 285 -12.67 8.14 7.72
CA GLN A 285 -11.23 7.97 7.59
C GLN A 285 -10.79 7.69 6.15
N VAL A 286 -11.50 6.82 5.42
CA VAL A 286 -11.25 6.59 3.99
C VAL A 286 -11.34 7.91 3.24
N ASP A 287 -12.46 8.63 3.35
CA ASP A 287 -12.67 9.91 2.68
C ASP A 287 -11.58 10.95 3.01
N THR A 288 -11.21 11.04 4.30
CA THR A 288 -10.15 11.96 4.76
C THR A 288 -8.80 11.60 4.17
N VAL A 289 -8.37 10.33 4.25
CA VAL A 289 -7.07 9.90 3.74
C VAL A 289 -6.98 10.13 2.23
N VAL A 290 -8.01 9.74 1.48
CA VAL A 290 -8.00 9.83 0.01
C VAL A 290 -7.91 11.28 -0.46
N HIS A 291 -8.79 12.15 0.04
CA HIS A 291 -8.83 13.52 -0.41
C HIS A 291 -7.58 14.30 0.05
N THR A 292 -7.12 14.11 1.29
CA THR A 292 -5.91 14.79 1.78
C THR A 292 -4.63 14.35 1.08
N ASN A 293 -4.54 13.08 0.64
CA ASN A 293 -3.42 12.61 -0.19
C ASN A 293 -3.32 13.39 -1.52
N PHE A 294 -4.46 13.69 -2.15
CA PHE A 294 -4.47 14.41 -3.42
C PHE A 294 -4.76 15.91 -3.28
N LEU A 295 -4.61 16.46 -2.07
CA LEU A 295 -4.80 17.89 -1.77
C LEU A 295 -6.21 18.40 -2.13
N ARG A 296 -7.20 17.52 -1.98
CA ARG A 296 -8.62 17.80 -2.17
C ARG A 296 -9.32 17.97 -0.82
N PRO A 297 -10.41 18.76 -0.74
CA PRO A 297 -11.24 18.79 0.45
C PRO A 297 -12.05 17.49 0.58
N SER A 298 -12.18 16.98 1.81
CA SER A 298 -13.03 15.84 2.15
C SER A 298 -14.51 16.14 1.88
N ARG A 299 -15.25 15.12 1.45
CA ARG A 299 -16.69 15.21 1.17
C ARG A 299 -17.53 14.87 2.40
N VAL A 300 -17.00 14.03 3.29
CA VAL A 300 -17.59 13.73 4.59
C VAL A 300 -17.16 14.83 5.56
N ARG A 301 -18.06 15.78 5.82
CA ARG A 301 -17.80 16.96 6.67
C ARG A 301 -18.10 16.70 8.14
N SER A 302 -19.05 15.81 8.40
CA SER A 302 -19.43 15.44 9.77
C SER A 302 -19.91 14.00 9.83
N VAL A 303 -19.54 13.30 10.90
CA VAL A 303 -20.09 11.98 11.24
C VAL A 303 -21.29 12.19 12.16
N SER A 304 -22.43 11.60 11.80
CA SER A 304 -23.70 11.82 12.51
C SER A 304 -23.89 10.86 13.70
N VAL A 305 -22.97 9.94 13.93
CA VAL A 305 -23.05 8.96 15.02
C VAL A 305 -21.96 9.20 16.06
N GLU A 306 -22.22 8.78 17.30
CA GLU A 306 -21.26 8.93 18.41
C GLU A 306 -19.88 8.35 18.06
N ARG A 307 -18.83 9.03 18.53
CA ARG A 307 -17.45 8.59 18.36
C ARG A 307 -17.22 7.23 18.99
N ILE A 308 -16.44 6.39 18.31
CA ILE A 308 -15.98 5.10 18.88
C ILE A 308 -15.12 5.43 20.10
N ASN A 309 -15.43 4.81 21.24
CA ASN A 309 -14.72 5.18 22.45
C ASN A 309 -13.33 4.54 22.43
N ARG A 310 -12.35 5.38 22.73
CA ARG A 310 -10.91 5.05 22.79
C ARG A 310 -10.61 3.80 23.62
N ASN A 311 -11.43 3.51 24.64
CA ASN A 311 -11.28 2.39 25.56
C ASN A 311 -12.26 1.23 25.29
N ASP A 312 -12.92 1.19 24.13
CA ASP A 312 -13.90 0.13 23.80
C ASP A 312 -13.25 -1.24 23.56
N THR A 313 -11.96 -1.28 23.24
CA THR A 313 -11.20 -2.53 23.04
C THR A 313 -10.25 -2.77 24.20
N ASP A 314 -10.08 -4.03 24.60
CA ASP A 314 -9.10 -4.41 25.60
C ASP A 314 -7.69 -4.04 25.09
N LEU A 315 -6.90 -3.37 25.93
CA LEU A 315 -5.48 -3.09 25.64
C LEU A 315 -4.66 -4.39 25.49
N SER A 316 -5.23 -5.53 25.88
CA SER A 316 -4.69 -6.88 25.66
C SER A 316 -4.94 -7.44 24.25
N ASP A 317 -5.71 -6.77 23.38
CA ASP A 317 -5.97 -7.25 22.02
C ASP A 317 -4.66 -7.33 21.22
N MET A 318 -4.35 -8.54 20.78
CA MET A 318 -3.11 -8.83 20.07
C MET A 318 -3.31 -8.89 18.57
N TRP A 319 -2.43 -8.21 17.83
CA TRP A 319 -2.25 -8.40 16.40
C TRP A 319 -1.14 -9.43 16.15
N THR A 320 -1.35 -10.35 15.21
CA THR A 320 -0.37 -11.38 14.87
C THR A 320 -0.12 -11.36 13.36
N PRO A 321 1.14 -11.28 12.91
CA PRO A 321 1.46 -11.35 11.49
C PRO A 321 1.02 -12.68 10.89
N TYR A 322 0.63 -12.67 9.62
CA TYR A 322 0.23 -13.88 8.90
C TYR A 322 0.56 -13.74 7.42
N PRO A 323 1.26 -14.69 6.76
CA PRO A 323 1.73 -15.97 7.27
C PRO A 323 3.17 -15.93 7.83
N VAL A 324 3.77 -14.74 7.95
CA VAL A 324 5.22 -14.55 8.12
C VAL A 324 5.76 -14.97 9.49
N SER A 325 5.05 -14.68 10.58
CA SER A 325 5.54 -14.91 11.94
C SER A 325 4.39 -15.02 12.93
N ASN A 326 4.49 -15.93 13.91
CA ASN A 326 3.49 -16.11 14.96
C ASN A 326 3.76 -15.22 16.20
N LEU A 327 4.63 -14.22 16.08
CA LEU A 327 4.92 -13.29 17.17
C LEU A 327 3.82 -12.23 17.28
N SER A 328 2.86 -12.50 18.16
CA SER A 328 1.79 -11.57 18.52
C SER A 328 2.33 -10.33 19.22
N ARG A 329 1.72 -9.18 18.96
CA ARG A 329 2.06 -7.87 19.52
C ARG A 329 0.77 -7.12 19.87
N PRO A 330 0.79 -6.14 20.78
CA PRO A 330 -0.39 -5.33 21.04
C PRO A 330 -0.90 -4.65 19.76
N SER A 331 -2.20 -4.77 19.49
CA SER A 331 -2.83 -4.20 18.29
C SER A 331 -3.12 -2.70 18.47
N TYR A 332 -3.48 -2.29 19.68
CA TYR A 332 -3.94 -0.93 20.00
C TYR A 332 -4.99 -0.37 19.05
N MET A 333 -5.87 -1.21 18.49
CA MET A 333 -6.82 -0.81 17.44
C MET A 333 -7.71 0.37 17.85
N SER A 334 -8.35 0.34 19.03
CA SER A 334 -9.19 1.46 19.47
C SER A 334 -8.43 2.76 19.73
N LEU A 335 -7.17 2.68 20.22
CA LEU A 335 -6.30 3.85 20.37
C LEU A 335 -5.90 4.40 18.99
N TYR A 336 -5.54 3.52 18.06
CA TYR A 336 -5.20 3.88 16.69
C TYR A 336 -6.36 4.61 16.01
N PHE A 337 -7.58 4.07 16.09
CA PHE A 337 -8.75 4.71 15.48
C PHE A 337 -9.02 6.07 16.08
N ASP A 338 -9.00 6.18 17.42
CA ASP A 338 -9.21 7.47 18.06
C ASP A 338 -8.17 8.50 17.57
N GLU A 339 -6.88 8.15 17.54
CA GLU A 339 -5.85 9.07 17.05
C GLU A 339 -5.93 9.36 15.55
N ALA A 340 -6.28 8.37 14.72
CA ALA A 340 -6.46 8.53 13.28
C ALA A 340 -7.60 9.50 12.93
N PHE A 341 -8.63 9.59 13.79
CA PHE A 341 -9.71 10.58 13.71
C PHE A 341 -9.38 11.90 14.42
N ARG A 342 -8.25 12.06 15.14
CA ARG A 342 -7.86 13.35 15.75
C ARG A 342 -6.94 14.18 14.86
N SER A 343 -6.30 13.55 13.88
CA SER A 343 -5.50 14.20 12.84
C SER A 343 -6.37 15.00 11.84
N GLU A 344 -7.55 15.46 12.26
CA GLU A 344 -8.45 16.30 11.47
C GLU A 344 -7.78 17.64 11.19
N THR A 345 -7.79 18.06 9.93
CA THR A 345 -7.32 19.39 9.53
C THR A 345 -8.49 20.12 8.88
N ASP A 346 -8.92 21.22 9.48
CA ASP A 346 -9.89 22.12 8.84
C ASP A 346 -9.20 22.81 7.65
N PRO A 347 -9.65 22.57 6.40
CA PRO A 347 -9.03 23.16 5.22
C PRO A 347 -9.12 24.70 5.19
N ASP A 348 -10.01 25.31 5.97
CA ASP A 348 -10.16 26.77 6.05
C ASP A 348 -9.19 27.43 7.07
N GLN A 349 -8.39 26.63 7.78
CA GLN A 349 -7.46 27.11 8.80
C GLN A 349 -6.09 27.50 8.21
N ARG A 350 -5.36 28.40 8.87
CA ARG A 350 -4.02 28.80 8.41
C ARG A 350 -3.08 27.60 8.44
N LYS A 351 -2.27 27.42 7.38
CA LYS A 351 -1.31 26.30 7.28
C LYS A 351 -0.40 26.17 8.51
N GLN A 352 0.03 27.29 9.09
CA GLN A 352 0.86 27.29 10.30
C GLN A 352 0.11 26.71 11.51
N ASP A 353 -1.16 27.06 11.68
CA ASP A 353 -1.98 26.56 12.78
C ASP A 353 -2.23 25.05 12.62
N LEU A 354 -2.44 24.58 11.38
CA LEU A 354 -2.54 23.15 11.07
C LEU A 354 -1.23 22.41 11.34
N TYR A 355 -0.09 22.98 10.94
CA TYR A 355 1.22 22.42 11.24
C TYR A 355 1.48 22.32 12.74
N ASP A 356 1.20 23.39 13.49
CA ASP A 356 1.36 23.42 14.95
C ASP A 356 0.44 22.39 15.64
N GLN A 357 -0.79 22.22 15.14
CA GLN A 357 -1.72 21.18 15.63
C GLN A 357 -1.20 19.78 15.35
N LEU A 358 -0.68 19.52 14.14
CA LEU A 358 -0.08 18.23 13.80
C LEU A 358 1.13 17.93 14.68
N CYS A 359 2.01 18.91 14.92
CA CYS A 359 3.16 18.75 15.80
C CYS A 359 2.73 18.47 17.26
N GLN A 360 1.70 19.18 17.74
CA GLN A 360 1.12 18.90 19.05
C GLN A 360 0.48 17.52 19.10
N TRP A 361 -0.19 17.08 18.05
CA TRP A 361 -0.77 15.74 17.95
C TRP A 361 0.32 14.67 18.03
N GLU A 362 1.41 14.80 17.26
CA GLU A 362 2.53 13.85 17.29
C GLU A 362 3.19 13.79 18.67
N ALA A 363 3.41 14.94 19.29
CA ALA A 363 3.99 15.03 20.64
C ALA A 363 3.10 14.43 21.74
N ASN A 364 1.79 14.33 21.50
CA ASN A 364 0.81 13.76 22.43
C ASN A 364 0.42 12.32 22.10
N LEU A 365 1.10 11.67 21.15
CA LEU A 365 0.88 10.26 20.87
C LEU A 365 1.20 9.42 22.12
N PRO A 366 0.45 8.32 22.36
CA PRO A 366 0.71 7.44 23.50
C PRO A 366 2.14 6.88 23.49
N ASP A 367 2.76 6.76 24.66
CA ASP A 367 4.10 6.16 24.82
C ASP A 367 4.16 4.74 24.22
N SER A 368 3.05 4.01 24.25
CA SER A 368 2.91 2.67 23.64
C SER A 368 3.04 2.64 22.11
N PHE A 369 3.11 3.81 21.46
CA PHE A 369 3.36 3.93 20.02
C PHE A 369 4.82 4.27 19.73
N ASP A 370 5.73 4.20 20.71
CA ASP A 370 7.15 4.46 20.52
C ASP A 370 7.74 3.50 19.46
N PRO A 371 8.43 3.98 18.41
CA PRO A 371 9.00 3.13 17.36
C PRO A 371 10.08 2.15 17.84
N SER A 372 10.67 2.42 19.02
CA SER A 372 11.60 1.49 19.68
C SER A 372 10.90 0.24 20.19
N GLU A 373 9.60 0.33 20.49
CA GLU A 373 8.75 -0.82 20.69
C GLU A 373 8.46 -1.43 19.32
N ARG A 374 8.54 -2.76 19.22
CA ARG A 374 8.26 -3.47 17.98
C ARG A 374 6.77 -3.31 17.61
N LEU A 375 6.40 -2.29 16.84
CA LEU A 375 5.01 -1.91 16.56
C LEU A 375 4.33 -2.76 15.48
N ALA A 376 3.01 -2.89 15.58
CA ALA A 376 2.17 -3.42 14.51
C ALA A 376 2.19 -2.49 13.26
N PRO A 377 2.00 -3.01 12.04
CA PRO A 377 2.22 -2.26 10.81
C PRO A 377 1.33 -1.02 10.66
N HIS A 378 0.07 -1.06 11.10
CA HIS A 378 -0.84 0.09 11.01
C HIS A 378 -0.41 1.28 11.88
N LEU A 379 0.34 1.05 12.96
CA LEU A 379 0.92 2.13 13.77
C LEU A 379 2.09 2.81 13.05
N LEU A 380 2.89 2.04 12.29
CA LEU A 380 3.91 2.62 11.41
C LEU A 380 3.26 3.43 10.28
N LEU A 381 2.17 2.93 9.70
CA LEU A 381 1.40 3.66 8.68
C LEU A 381 0.76 4.94 9.23
N LEU A 382 0.35 4.97 10.51
CA LEU A 382 -0.14 6.20 11.16
C LEU A 382 0.94 7.29 11.19
N ARG A 383 2.17 6.92 11.57
CA ARG A 383 3.31 7.84 11.59
C ARG A 383 3.73 8.25 10.17
N MET A 384 3.69 7.33 9.21
CA MET A 384 3.87 7.70 7.80
C MET A 384 2.82 8.71 7.37
N ARG A 385 1.55 8.53 7.77
CA ARG A 385 0.45 9.46 7.45
C ARG A 385 0.73 10.87 7.98
N TYR A 386 1.18 10.99 9.22
CA TYR A 386 1.61 12.26 9.78
C TYR A 386 2.65 12.97 8.89
N HIS A 387 3.73 12.28 8.53
CA HIS A 387 4.76 12.87 7.68
C HIS A 387 4.25 13.18 6.27
N THR A 388 3.35 12.38 5.69
CA THR A 388 2.73 12.73 4.41
C THR A 388 1.89 14.00 4.49
N LEU A 389 1.15 14.22 5.58
CA LEU A 389 0.39 15.44 5.80
C LEU A 389 1.32 16.65 5.97
N VAL A 390 2.40 16.51 6.73
CA VAL A 390 3.42 17.57 6.88
C VAL A 390 4.02 17.94 5.53
N ILE A 391 4.43 16.94 4.74
CA ILE A 391 4.93 17.15 3.37
C ILE A 391 3.89 17.89 2.54
N ASN A 392 2.63 17.41 2.52
CA ASN A 392 1.53 18.02 1.77
C ASN A 392 1.23 19.47 2.20
N LEU A 393 1.35 19.81 3.49
CA LEU A 393 1.21 21.19 4.00
C LEU A 393 2.35 22.10 3.54
N CYS A 394 3.56 21.55 3.41
CA CYS A 394 4.71 22.27 2.86
C CYS A 394 4.55 22.60 1.36
N PHE A 395 3.65 21.91 0.65
CA PHE A 395 3.29 22.21 -0.73
C PHE A 395 2.17 23.26 -0.83
N ASP A 396 2.28 24.16 -1.80
CA ASP A 396 1.53 25.42 -1.82
C ASP A 396 0.01 25.30 -2.05
N ARG A 397 -0.56 24.11 -2.29
CA ARG A 397 -1.96 23.95 -2.73
C ARG A 397 -3.06 24.01 -1.66
N PHE A 398 -2.78 23.97 -0.36
CA PHE A 398 -3.80 24.28 0.67
C PHE A 398 -4.03 25.80 0.77
N GLY A 399 -4.70 26.43 -0.20
CA GLY A 399 -5.30 27.76 -0.03
C GLY A 399 -4.39 28.94 0.40
N VAL A 400 -4.14 29.85 -0.56
CA VAL A 400 -3.84 31.30 -0.44
C VAL A 400 -2.59 31.80 0.32
N HIS A 401 -1.94 31.07 1.21
CA HIS A 401 -0.72 31.58 1.88
C HIS A 401 0.42 30.56 1.98
N PRO A 402 1.65 30.92 1.53
CA PRO A 402 2.84 30.15 1.87
C PRO A 402 2.98 30.05 3.39
N LEU A 403 3.50 28.93 3.91
CA LEU A 403 3.83 28.77 5.34
C LEU A 403 4.73 29.90 5.86
N LEU A 404 5.53 30.51 4.97
CA LEU A 404 6.40 31.64 5.24
C LEU A 404 6.36 32.60 4.04
N SER A 405 5.39 33.51 3.99
CA SER A 405 5.47 34.64 3.06
C SER A 405 6.53 35.61 3.60
N GLU A 406 7.64 35.79 2.88
CA GLU A 406 8.72 36.77 3.20
C GLU A 406 8.26 38.25 3.16
N SER A 407 6.95 38.51 3.10
CA SER A 407 6.36 39.84 2.88
C SER A 407 5.54 40.34 4.08
N ASP A 408 6.03 40.14 5.30
CA ASP A 408 5.55 40.86 6.47
C ASP A 408 6.64 41.85 6.96
N GLU A 409 6.66 43.05 6.38
CA GLU A 409 7.61 44.15 6.63
C GLU A 409 7.62 44.70 8.08
N ARG A 410 7.12 43.96 9.09
CA ARG A 410 7.00 44.47 10.48
C ARG A 410 7.27 43.45 11.58
N THR A 411 8.27 42.58 11.45
CA THR A 411 8.82 41.85 12.62
C THR A 411 10.34 41.97 12.74
N PRO A 412 10.88 42.18 13.97
CA PRO A 412 12.30 42.38 14.21
C PRO A 412 13.10 41.10 13.92
N PRO A 413 14.40 41.19 13.60
CA PRO A 413 15.18 40.07 13.07
C PRO A 413 15.63 39.14 14.18
N ARG A 414 14.72 38.33 14.74
CA ARG A 414 15.03 37.23 15.67
C ARG A 414 13.97 36.11 15.64
N SER A 415 13.97 35.28 14.61
CA SER A 415 13.85 33.83 14.77
C SER A 415 14.75 33.15 13.75
N LYS A 416 15.65 32.29 14.22
CA LYS A 416 16.48 31.44 13.36
C LYS A 416 15.64 30.25 12.91
N GLY A 417 15.48 30.11 11.59
CA GLY A 417 15.66 28.88 10.81
C GLY A 417 14.66 27.74 11.00
N PHE A 418 13.81 27.52 9.99
CA PHE A 418 13.68 26.29 9.18
C PHE A 418 12.90 26.67 7.90
N SER A 419 13.39 26.26 6.72
CA SER A 419 12.65 26.39 5.46
C SER A 419 11.51 25.36 5.42
N SER A 420 10.37 25.66 4.77
CA SER A 420 9.32 24.65 4.51
C SER A 420 9.87 23.44 3.77
N GLN A 421 10.88 23.65 2.93
CA GLN A 421 11.60 22.60 2.23
C GLN A 421 12.41 21.72 3.19
N ASP A 422 13.07 22.28 4.21
CA ASP A 422 13.82 21.51 5.20
C ASP A 422 12.89 20.58 6.00
N ILE A 423 11.69 21.08 6.35
CA ILE A 423 10.66 20.30 7.07
C ILE A 423 10.14 19.15 6.21
N ALA A 424 9.87 19.41 4.93
CA ALA A 424 9.44 18.38 3.98
C ALA A 424 10.52 17.31 3.78
N ILE A 425 11.77 17.71 3.61
CA ILE A 425 12.92 16.79 3.47
C ILE A 425 13.10 15.96 4.74
N SER A 426 13.04 16.59 5.91
CA SER A 426 13.12 15.88 7.20
C SER A 426 12.02 14.82 7.32
N SER A 427 10.79 15.18 6.96
CA SER A 427 9.66 14.25 6.96
C SER A 427 9.83 13.11 5.95
N ALA A 428 10.36 13.38 4.76
CA ALA A 428 10.66 12.36 3.76
C ALA A 428 11.73 11.37 4.24
N ARG A 429 12.76 11.85 4.96
CA ARG A 429 13.77 10.98 5.60
C ARG A 429 13.19 10.13 6.72
N THR A 430 12.28 10.67 7.52
CA THR A 430 11.58 9.85 8.52
C THR A 430 10.71 8.76 7.87
N ILE A 431 10.05 9.05 6.74
CA ILE A 431 9.34 8.03 5.95
C ILE A 431 10.32 6.94 5.46
N ALA A 432 11.55 7.28 5.07
CA ALA A 432 12.58 6.29 4.72
C ALA A 432 12.92 5.36 5.89
N SER A 433 13.13 5.92 7.09
CA SER A 433 13.37 5.14 8.31
C SER A 433 12.19 4.22 8.66
N LEU A 434 10.96 4.74 8.60
CA LEU A 434 9.74 3.94 8.86
C LEU A 434 9.57 2.83 7.80
N SER A 435 9.91 3.10 6.55
CA SER A 435 9.86 2.12 5.46
C SER A 435 10.90 1.02 5.64
N GLN A 436 12.09 1.37 6.11
CA GLN A 436 13.12 0.39 6.47
C GLN A 436 12.67 -0.50 7.63
N GLN A 437 12.03 0.08 8.65
CA GLN A 437 11.47 -0.70 9.76
C GLN A 437 10.40 -1.68 9.27
N LEU A 438 9.40 -1.19 8.51
CA LEU A 438 8.35 -2.01 7.90
C LEU A 438 8.94 -3.17 7.09
N ARG A 439 9.91 -2.88 6.21
CA ARG A 439 10.62 -3.90 5.42
C ARG A 439 11.36 -4.91 6.29
N SER A 440 12.10 -4.45 7.29
CA SER A 440 12.94 -5.32 8.11
C SER A 440 12.13 -6.31 8.95
N GLU A 441 10.95 -5.89 9.41
CA GLU A 441 10.09 -6.65 10.31
C GLU A 441 9.05 -7.52 9.60
N TYR A 442 8.49 -7.03 8.48
CA TYR A 442 7.32 -7.64 7.84
C TYR A 442 7.50 -7.96 6.36
N GLY A 443 8.59 -7.49 5.76
CA GLY A 443 8.77 -7.49 4.32
C GLY A 443 7.94 -6.40 3.64
N MET A 444 8.31 -6.07 2.39
CA MET A 444 7.57 -5.09 1.59
C MET A 444 6.40 -5.73 0.82
N GLU A 445 6.36 -7.05 0.75
CA GLU A 445 5.30 -7.81 0.12
C GLU A 445 3.93 -7.65 0.82
N HIS A 446 3.92 -7.32 2.11
CA HIS A 446 2.69 -7.14 2.87
C HIS A 446 2.39 -5.67 3.18
N ALA A 447 3.17 -4.75 2.59
CA ALA A 447 2.98 -3.34 2.80
C ALA A 447 1.62 -2.88 2.23
N HIS A 448 0.88 -2.15 3.04
CA HIS A 448 -0.40 -1.56 2.65
C HIS A 448 -0.23 -0.59 1.47
N GLN A 449 -1.25 -0.45 0.62
CA GLN A 449 -1.22 0.49 -0.52
C GLN A 449 -0.84 1.92 -0.11
N PHE A 450 -1.26 2.37 1.07
CA PHE A 450 -0.91 3.70 1.59
C PHE A 450 0.62 3.90 1.71
N ALA A 451 1.37 2.85 2.04
CA ALA A 451 2.83 2.92 2.08
C ALA A 451 3.43 3.24 0.70
N MET A 452 2.84 2.73 -0.39
CA MET A 452 3.25 3.06 -1.76
C MET A 452 3.10 4.56 -2.03
N TYR A 453 1.97 5.14 -1.64
CA TYR A 453 1.73 6.58 -1.76
C TYR A 453 2.75 7.37 -0.94
N ALA A 454 2.95 7.02 0.33
CA ALA A 454 3.87 7.72 1.24
C ALA A 454 5.34 7.65 0.76
N ILE A 455 5.79 6.47 0.32
CA ILE A 455 7.13 6.27 -0.23
C ILE A 455 7.31 7.06 -1.53
N ASN A 456 6.32 7.04 -2.42
CA ASN A 456 6.39 7.79 -3.67
C ASN A 456 6.41 9.31 -3.43
N LEU A 457 5.60 9.81 -2.50
CA LEU A 457 5.62 11.21 -2.08
C LEU A 457 7.00 11.61 -1.51
N ALA A 458 7.57 10.78 -0.64
CA ALA A 458 8.91 11.01 -0.06
C ALA A 458 10.01 11.00 -1.13
N LEU A 459 9.96 10.05 -2.07
CA LEU A 459 10.92 9.94 -3.18
C LEU A 459 10.93 11.20 -4.04
N PHE A 460 9.75 11.70 -4.44
CA PHE A 460 9.67 12.93 -5.23
C PHE A 460 10.02 14.17 -4.41
N THR A 461 9.74 14.18 -3.10
CA THR A 461 10.21 15.26 -2.20
C THR A 461 11.74 15.32 -2.13
N LEU A 462 12.41 14.16 -2.08
CA LEU A 462 13.87 14.09 -2.14
C LEU A 462 14.42 14.46 -3.52
N LEU A 463 13.71 14.06 -4.58
CA LEU A 463 14.07 14.35 -5.97
C LEU A 463 13.96 15.84 -6.32
N ASP A 464 13.04 16.57 -5.69
CA ASP A 464 12.78 17.99 -5.97
C ASP A 464 13.83 18.95 -5.39
N GLN A 465 14.81 18.43 -4.66
CA GLN A 465 15.90 19.24 -4.08
C GLN A 465 16.85 19.79 -5.15
N ASP A 466 17.33 21.03 -4.94
CA ASP A 466 18.36 21.66 -5.80
C ASP A 466 19.67 20.87 -5.82
N HIS A 467 20.00 20.22 -4.71
CA HIS A 467 21.19 19.39 -4.53
C HIS A 467 20.85 17.90 -4.45
N PHE A 468 19.92 17.43 -5.28
CA PHE A 468 19.59 16.02 -5.37
C PHE A 468 20.84 15.15 -5.56
N ASP A 469 20.98 14.11 -4.75
CA ASP A 469 22.03 13.09 -4.88
C ASP A 469 21.39 11.71 -5.04
N ILE A 470 21.59 11.09 -6.19
CA ILE A 470 21.06 9.75 -6.48
C ILE A 470 21.67 8.65 -5.59
N LEU A 471 22.82 8.93 -4.96
CA LEU A 471 23.50 8.02 -4.04
C LEU A 471 23.08 8.23 -2.57
N ASP A 472 22.13 9.13 -2.30
CA ASP A 472 21.61 9.34 -0.96
C ASP A 472 21.02 8.02 -0.39
N ARG A 473 21.42 7.68 0.84
CA ARG A 473 21.08 6.40 1.48
C ARG A 473 19.56 6.25 1.68
N ASP A 474 18.88 7.33 2.05
CA ASP A 474 17.43 7.32 2.30
C ASP A 474 16.69 7.19 0.97
N PHE A 475 17.15 7.90 -0.06
CA PHE A 475 16.63 7.79 -1.42
C PHE A 475 16.78 6.38 -2.00
N LEU A 476 17.95 5.75 -1.85
CA LEU A 476 18.18 4.37 -2.32
C LEU A 476 17.33 3.35 -1.54
N THR A 477 17.15 3.57 -0.23
CA THR A 477 16.31 2.72 0.63
C THR A 477 14.85 2.79 0.20
N LEU A 478 14.33 4.00 0.00
CA LEU A 478 12.98 4.23 -0.52
C LEU A 478 12.81 3.66 -1.94
N THR A 479 13.80 3.84 -2.82
CA THR A 479 13.76 3.33 -4.20
C THR A 479 13.65 1.81 -4.22
N SER A 480 14.43 1.13 -3.37
CA SER A 480 14.38 -0.32 -3.25
C SER A 480 13.02 -0.78 -2.70
N ALA A 481 12.51 -0.13 -1.65
CA ALA A 481 11.19 -0.42 -1.10
C ALA A 481 10.06 -0.20 -2.15
N MET A 482 10.13 0.91 -2.89
CA MET A 482 9.20 1.24 -3.97
C MET A 482 9.22 0.20 -5.08
N SER A 483 10.41 -0.28 -5.47
CA SER A 483 10.53 -1.29 -6.54
C SER A 483 9.79 -2.60 -6.23
N ILE A 484 9.73 -2.98 -4.94
CA ILE A 484 9.03 -4.18 -4.48
C ILE A 484 7.52 -3.93 -4.47
N ILE A 485 7.07 -2.88 -3.77
CA ILE A 485 5.62 -2.61 -3.65
C ILE A 485 4.97 -2.27 -4.99
N ALA A 486 5.68 -1.56 -5.87
CA ALA A 486 5.23 -1.20 -7.20
C ALA A 486 5.02 -2.41 -8.11
N CYS A 487 5.79 -3.51 -7.94
CA CYS A 487 5.61 -4.73 -8.73
C CYS A 487 4.19 -5.29 -8.64
N ARG A 488 3.51 -5.04 -7.51
CA ARG A 488 2.35 -5.81 -7.03
C ARG A 488 1.00 -5.30 -7.52
N SER A 489 0.96 -4.11 -8.11
CA SER A 489 -0.24 -3.52 -8.69
C SER A 489 0.06 -2.85 -10.03
N GLN A 490 -0.98 -2.67 -10.83
CA GLN A 490 -0.86 -1.96 -12.10
C GLN A 490 -0.59 -0.47 -11.89
N LEU A 491 -1.28 0.16 -10.94
CA LEU A 491 -0.98 1.53 -10.52
C LEU A 491 0.49 1.67 -10.10
N GLY A 492 0.99 0.77 -9.25
CA GLY A 492 2.36 0.81 -8.75
C GLY A 492 3.39 0.80 -9.87
N ARG A 493 3.21 -0.08 -10.86
CA ARG A 493 4.06 -0.14 -12.06
C ARG A 493 4.05 1.17 -12.83
N SER A 494 2.88 1.77 -13.05
CA SER A 494 2.75 3.04 -13.77
C SER A 494 3.42 4.19 -13.02
N VAL A 495 3.17 4.32 -11.72
CA VAL A 495 3.76 5.38 -10.87
C VAL A 495 5.27 5.20 -10.75
N PHE A 496 5.76 3.96 -10.62
CA PHE A 496 7.19 3.68 -10.57
C PHE A 496 7.89 4.00 -11.90
N HIS A 497 7.21 3.77 -13.03
CA HIS A 497 7.73 4.21 -14.33
C HIS A 497 7.84 5.73 -14.41
N LEU A 498 6.83 6.49 -13.95
CA LEU A 498 6.91 7.95 -13.86
C LEU A 498 8.07 8.40 -12.97
N PHE A 499 8.27 7.75 -11.83
CA PHE A 499 9.42 7.99 -10.96
C PHE A 499 10.76 7.75 -11.69
N LYS A 500 10.91 6.64 -12.41
CA LYS A 500 12.13 6.37 -13.20
C LYS A 500 12.41 7.48 -14.21
N LEU A 501 11.40 7.95 -14.95
CA LEU A 501 11.54 9.06 -15.90
C LEU A 501 11.99 10.35 -15.19
N ALA A 502 11.39 10.65 -14.04
CA ALA A 502 11.75 11.80 -13.23
C ALA A 502 13.22 11.74 -12.76
N VAL A 503 13.70 10.58 -12.29
CA VAL A 503 15.10 10.40 -11.89
C VAL A 503 16.05 10.51 -13.08
N ARG A 504 15.70 9.92 -14.23
CA ARG A 504 16.50 10.01 -15.46
C ARG A 504 16.66 11.47 -15.92
N SER A 505 15.64 12.32 -15.72
CA SER A 505 15.71 13.75 -16.06
C SER A 505 16.79 14.53 -15.28
N ARG A 506 17.20 14.04 -14.10
CA ARG A 506 18.26 14.65 -13.29
C ARG A 506 19.67 14.32 -13.78
N ASN A 507 19.83 13.46 -14.78
CA ASN A 507 21.10 13.14 -15.44
C ASN A 507 22.23 12.63 -14.51
N GLN A 508 21.90 11.90 -13.43
CA GLN A 508 22.89 11.32 -12.52
C GLN A 508 23.09 9.79 -12.69
N GLY A 509 22.50 9.17 -13.71
CA GLY A 509 22.52 7.71 -13.91
C GLY A 509 23.92 7.10 -14.01
N ASP A 510 24.89 7.81 -14.61
CA ASP A 510 26.27 7.32 -14.74
C ASP A 510 26.96 7.13 -13.37
N ARG A 511 26.61 7.95 -12.36
CA ARG A 511 27.14 7.83 -11.00
C ARG A 511 26.66 6.55 -10.31
N VAL A 512 25.44 6.11 -10.60
CA VAL A 512 24.88 4.85 -10.07
C VAL A 512 25.62 3.65 -10.65
N GLN A 513 25.92 3.68 -11.96
CA GLN A 513 26.64 2.57 -12.62
C GLN A 513 28.07 2.40 -12.08
N GLN A 514 28.72 3.51 -11.73
CA GLN A 514 30.11 3.54 -11.28
C GLN A 514 30.29 3.27 -9.78
N SER A 515 29.23 3.36 -8.97
CA SER A 515 29.31 3.17 -7.52
C SER A 515 29.36 1.68 -7.16
N GLU A 516 30.32 1.26 -6.33
CA GLU A 516 30.36 -0.11 -5.80
C GLU A 516 29.30 -0.35 -4.70
N GLU A 517 28.83 0.73 -4.05
CA GLU A 517 27.90 0.68 -2.92
C GLU A 517 26.43 0.45 -3.34
N VAL A 518 26.10 0.66 -4.62
CA VAL A 518 24.71 0.49 -5.10
C VAL A 518 24.46 -0.97 -5.49
N PRO A 519 23.42 -1.62 -4.94
CA PRO A 519 23.03 -2.97 -5.32
C PRO A 519 22.77 -3.10 -6.83
N PRO A 520 23.13 -4.23 -7.46
CA PRO A 520 22.97 -4.45 -8.90
C PRO A 520 21.51 -4.27 -9.36
N GLY A 521 20.54 -4.72 -8.56
CA GLY A 521 19.11 -4.52 -8.85
C GLY A 521 18.69 -3.05 -8.92
N ILE A 522 19.34 -2.13 -8.19
CA ILE A 522 19.09 -0.68 -8.30
C ILE A 522 19.85 -0.07 -9.48
N LYS A 523 21.04 -0.60 -9.80
CA LYS A 523 21.80 -0.18 -10.99
C LYS A 523 21.00 -0.44 -12.27
N GLU A 524 20.34 -1.58 -12.38
CA GLU A 524 19.46 -1.91 -13.51
C GLU A 524 18.34 -0.88 -13.70
N LEU A 525 17.72 -0.41 -12.61
CA LEU A 525 16.61 0.56 -12.66
C LEU A 525 16.98 1.88 -13.36
N PHE A 526 18.25 2.25 -13.34
CA PHE A 526 18.75 3.54 -13.86
C PHE A 526 19.77 3.40 -14.98
N GLN A 527 19.88 2.23 -15.63
CA GLN A 527 20.67 2.10 -16.86
C GLN A 527 20.09 3.02 -17.95
N GLN A 528 20.96 3.77 -18.64
CA GLN A 528 20.58 4.52 -19.82
C GLN A 528 20.40 3.53 -20.99
N ASP A 529 19.24 3.58 -21.65
CA ASP A 529 18.79 2.64 -22.69
C ASP A 529 19.66 2.60 -23.97
N SER A 530 20.80 3.30 -24.00
CA SER A 530 21.69 3.37 -25.16
C SER A 530 22.55 2.11 -25.39
N GLN A 531 22.57 1.14 -24.46
CA GLN A 531 23.38 -0.09 -24.59
C GLN A 531 22.63 -1.43 -24.49
N SER A 532 21.37 -1.48 -24.03
CA SER A 532 20.63 -2.75 -23.94
C SER A 532 19.76 -2.98 -25.19
N ARG A 533 19.88 -4.16 -25.82
CA ARG A 533 18.99 -4.60 -26.91
C ARG A 533 17.66 -5.19 -26.38
N THR A 534 17.52 -5.29 -25.07
CA THR A 534 16.38 -5.89 -24.37
C THR A 534 15.63 -4.78 -23.63
N PRO A 535 14.33 -4.57 -23.92
CA PRO A 535 13.54 -3.59 -23.17
C PRO A 535 13.54 -3.97 -21.69
N ASP A 536 13.68 -2.98 -20.80
CA ASP A 536 13.58 -3.17 -19.36
C ASP A 536 12.28 -3.93 -19.03
N ARG A 537 12.36 -4.88 -18.09
CA ARG A 537 11.22 -5.64 -17.56
C ARG A 537 10.05 -4.72 -17.15
N TRP A 538 10.35 -3.48 -16.78
CA TRP A 538 9.40 -2.46 -16.35
C TRP A 538 8.84 -1.61 -17.50
N ASP A 539 9.58 -1.44 -18.59
CA ASP A 539 9.22 -0.53 -19.69
C ASP A 539 8.19 -1.16 -20.65
N ARG A 540 8.10 -2.49 -20.71
CA ARG A 540 7.03 -3.21 -21.45
C ARG A 540 5.62 -2.86 -21.02
N TYR A 541 5.44 -2.35 -19.79
CA TYR A 541 4.13 -1.99 -19.25
C TYR A 541 3.76 -0.52 -19.50
N ALA A 542 4.76 0.33 -19.78
CA ALA A 542 4.57 1.74 -20.11
C ALA A 542 3.98 1.98 -21.51
N GLU A 543 4.04 1.00 -22.42
CA GLU A 543 3.42 1.06 -23.76
C GLU A 543 1.90 1.31 -23.75
N ASN A 544 1.23 1.20 -22.60
CA ASN A 544 -0.19 1.52 -22.46
C ASN A 544 -0.46 2.92 -21.86
N LEU A 545 0.54 3.60 -21.27
CA LEU A 545 0.42 5.00 -20.85
C LEU A 545 0.27 5.92 -22.07
N THR A 546 0.94 5.60 -23.18
CA THR A 546 0.86 6.35 -24.45
C THR A 546 -0.49 6.27 -25.16
N LYS A 547 -1.36 5.32 -24.78
CA LYS A 547 -2.73 5.24 -25.30
C LYS A 547 -3.74 6.09 -24.52
N LEU A 548 -3.37 6.62 -23.35
CA LEU A 548 -4.25 7.47 -22.52
C LEU A 548 -4.33 8.92 -23.02
N ASP A 549 -3.34 9.41 -23.77
CA ASP A 549 -3.33 10.76 -24.32
C ASP A 549 -3.86 10.76 -25.77
N GLY A 550 -5.17 10.60 -25.89
CA GLY A 550 -5.93 10.90 -27.11
C GLY A 550 -5.95 12.38 -27.49
N GLU A 551 -5.32 13.25 -26.68
CA GLU A 551 -5.15 14.67 -26.95
C GLU A 551 -3.66 15.03 -26.85
N THR A 552 -3.03 15.22 -28.02
CA THR A 552 -1.77 15.93 -28.29
C THR A 552 -0.92 16.39 -27.09
N SER A 553 -0.11 15.49 -26.52
CA SER A 553 1.31 15.76 -26.30
C SER A 553 2.10 14.44 -26.33
N ALA A 554 3.21 14.44 -27.06
CA ALA A 554 3.96 13.24 -27.38
C ALA A 554 4.73 12.74 -26.15
N ILE A 555 4.42 11.55 -25.65
CA ILE A 555 5.43 10.71 -25.01
C ILE A 555 5.71 9.58 -26.00
N ASP A 556 6.59 9.85 -26.95
CA ASP A 556 7.10 8.82 -27.84
C ASP A 556 8.07 7.94 -27.02
N THR A 557 7.66 6.70 -26.74
CA THR A 557 8.38 5.68 -25.93
C THR A 557 9.77 5.26 -26.46
N ARG A 558 10.33 5.99 -27.44
CA ARG A 558 11.66 5.76 -28.02
C ARG A 558 12.51 7.03 -28.13
N GLU A 559 12.02 8.18 -27.66
CA GLU A 559 12.78 9.42 -27.69
C GLU A 559 13.23 9.84 -26.28
N ALA A 560 14.36 10.58 -26.24
CA ALA A 560 14.97 11.12 -25.03
C ALA A 560 13.92 11.84 -24.14
N PRO A 561 14.12 11.89 -22.81
CA PRO A 561 13.20 12.59 -21.91
C PRO A 561 12.88 13.97 -22.47
N ASP A 562 11.59 14.25 -22.69
CA ASP A 562 11.15 15.54 -23.23
C ASP A 562 11.72 16.65 -22.34
N PRO A 563 12.59 17.55 -22.87
CA PRO A 563 13.18 18.64 -22.10
C PRO A 563 12.14 19.60 -21.50
N LEU A 564 10.88 19.53 -21.96
CA LEU A 564 9.76 20.36 -21.52
C LEU A 564 8.84 19.69 -20.48
N ALA A 565 8.99 18.39 -20.21
CA ALA A 565 8.15 17.69 -19.23
C ALA A 565 8.56 18.05 -17.80
N ASN A 566 7.64 18.68 -17.06
CA ASN A 566 7.85 19.02 -15.67
C ASN A 566 7.56 17.80 -14.77
N TYR A 567 8.60 17.10 -14.32
CA TYR A 567 8.48 15.92 -13.44
C TYR A 567 8.47 16.26 -11.94
N GLY A 568 8.09 17.49 -11.59
CA GLY A 568 8.00 17.94 -10.20
C GLY A 568 6.92 17.22 -9.40
N LEU A 569 6.92 17.39 -8.08
CA LEU A 569 5.98 16.72 -7.19
C LEU A 569 4.51 16.98 -7.55
N HIS A 570 4.20 18.17 -8.05
CA HIS A 570 2.84 18.56 -8.44
C HIS A 570 2.28 17.70 -9.59
N ASP A 571 3.06 17.54 -10.65
CA ASP A 571 2.70 16.72 -11.82
C ASP A 571 2.58 15.25 -11.41
N MET A 572 3.49 14.78 -10.54
CA MET A 572 3.38 13.44 -9.96
C MET A 572 2.05 13.22 -9.24
N LEU A 573 1.66 14.12 -8.33
CA LEU A 573 0.42 13.97 -7.56
C LEU A 573 -0.83 13.95 -8.45
N GLU A 574 -0.87 14.81 -9.47
CA GLU A 574 -1.98 14.86 -10.43
C GLU A 574 -2.06 13.57 -11.26
N ARG A 575 -0.92 13.06 -11.75
CA ARG A 575 -0.88 11.79 -12.48
C ARG A 575 -1.23 10.60 -11.58
N TYR A 576 -0.77 10.60 -10.33
CA TYR A 576 -1.12 9.58 -9.36
C TYR A 576 -2.64 9.60 -9.10
N GLU A 577 -3.24 10.76 -8.83
CA GLU A 577 -4.68 10.92 -8.63
C GLU A 577 -5.44 10.34 -9.83
N ARG A 578 -5.10 10.77 -11.03
CA ARG A 578 -5.76 10.33 -12.27
C ARG A 578 -5.64 8.83 -12.53
N LEU A 579 -4.48 8.23 -12.24
CA LEU A 579 -4.27 6.78 -12.42
C LEU A 579 -4.90 5.94 -11.33
N SER A 580 -5.06 6.49 -10.12
CA SER A 580 -5.59 5.77 -8.97
C SER A 580 -7.11 5.93 -8.88
N VAL A 581 -7.60 7.14 -8.72
CA VAL A 581 -9.01 7.40 -8.35
C VAL A 581 -9.84 8.00 -9.48
N GLY A 582 -9.19 8.46 -10.56
CA GLY A 582 -9.85 9.02 -11.75
C GLY A 582 -10.07 10.54 -11.66
N LYS A 583 -10.75 11.11 -12.67
CA LYS A 583 -11.09 12.54 -12.68
C LYS A 583 -12.29 12.83 -11.76
N GLY A 584 -12.05 13.55 -10.66
CA GLY A 584 -13.11 13.92 -9.71
C GLY A 584 -14.26 14.75 -10.30
N ASP A 585 -14.01 15.50 -11.38
CA ASP A 585 -14.95 16.49 -11.95
C ASP A 585 -16.02 15.89 -12.88
N GLU A 586 -15.89 14.62 -13.32
CA GLU A 586 -16.85 13.99 -14.26
C GLU A 586 -18.04 13.28 -13.57
N TRP A 587 -18.09 13.25 -12.23
CA TRP A 587 -19.16 12.54 -11.49
C TRP A 587 -20.53 13.22 -11.60
N GLU A 588 -20.61 14.56 -11.65
CA GLU A 588 -21.91 15.24 -11.71
C GLU A 588 -22.65 15.01 -13.04
N ASP A 589 -21.93 14.71 -14.12
CA ASP A 589 -22.51 14.42 -15.45
C ASP A 589 -22.91 12.94 -15.64
N ARG A 590 -22.51 12.03 -14.73
CA ARG A 590 -22.76 10.58 -14.81
C ARG A 590 -23.96 10.14 -13.94
N ARG A 591 -25.20 10.53 -14.31
CA ARG A 591 -26.46 9.82 -13.93
C ARG A 591 -27.52 10.00 -15.03
N PRO A 592 -28.46 9.05 -15.28
CA PRO A 592 -28.56 7.62 -14.99
C PRO A 592 -28.62 6.82 -16.31
N GLY A 593 -27.65 7.01 -17.21
CA GLY A 593 -27.56 6.26 -18.48
C GLY A 593 -26.54 5.12 -18.45
N GLU A 594 -25.53 5.23 -17.59
CA GLU A 594 -24.35 4.35 -17.56
C GLU A 594 -24.42 3.26 -16.49
N GLU A 595 -25.56 3.07 -15.82
CA GLU A 595 -25.86 1.79 -15.13
C GLU A 595 -25.87 0.61 -16.12
N SER A 596 -25.88 0.89 -17.43
CA SER A 596 -25.75 -0.09 -18.52
C SER A 596 -24.31 -0.33 -19.01
N ALA A 597 -23.32 0.37 -18.46
CA ALA A 597 -21.91 0.28 -18.89
C ALA A 597 -21.04 -0.67 -18.03
N PHE A 598 -21.64 -1.31 -17.01
CA PHE A 598 -21.04 -2.39 -16.23
C PHE A 598 -21.34 -3.76 -16.84
#